data_AF-Q0CZX1-F1
#
_entry.id   AF-Q0CZX1-F1
#
_cell.length_a   1.000
_cell.length_b   1.000
_cell.length_c   1.000
_cell.angle_alpha   90.00
_cell.angle_beta   90.00
_cell.angle_gamma   90.00
#
_symmetry.space_group_name_H-M   'P 1'
#
loop_
_entity.id
_entity.type
_entity.pdbx_description
1 polymer ?
#
loop_
_entity_poly.entity_id
_entity_poly.type
_entity_poly.pdbx_seq_one_letter_code
_entity_poly.pdbx_strand_id
1 'polypeptide(L)'
;MSTTVSKETFLSIARQLLENAHRQAPSAAAVQSISNDVDLVFKISHFISPGNPSLREWALSACTLAGARVPSLITAARSLSTTSSKPAPSQTKLLQQVETFALRDHDPRAMLLHAKALARRGQHPAALALVEQVLSMISPTRRRPLPDEEFMLPGITSPWQTYLSLKAEAGTLDDAERERVLRAAADDYHDPAALAQYARLRLDRAADRDAYEEYMSMAAMAGHADACRRLANFYYLTSARRFPRRGAKTTTGSAPDAEEVEAEDQGVLARWLPRFYAPKPHAEYRALALDWYHLAASHASTAPAAKGDVLSKTALAVAVIVREEGIVARRADRLDQAFRWLQRVGDVPAVASFVRQLKLKWDDEGFLPAVPEEVVDV
;
A
#
# COMPACT_ATOMS: atom_id res chain seq x y z
N MET A 1 -5.69 21.07 21.73
CA MET A 1 -4.78 22.04 22.39
C MET A 1 -3.36 21.47 22.27
N SER A 2 -2.48 22.11 21.50
CA SER A 2 -1.08 21.68 21.39
C SER A 2 -0.33 22.11 22.65
N THR A 3 -0.11 21.19 23.58
CA THR A 3 0.79 21.40 24.71
C THR A 3 2.22 21.33 24.19
N THR A 4 2.89 22.48 24.16
CA THR A 4 4.32 22.56 23.85
C THR A 4 5.10 21.84 24.96
N VAL A 5 5.68 20.69 24.62
CA VAL A 5 6.51 19.91 25.54
C VAL A 5 7.87 20.59 25.67
N SER A 6 8.31 20.88 26.90
CA SER A 6 9.64 21.46 27.12
C SER A 6 10.74 20.48 26.71
N LYS A 7 11.89 21.00 26.31
CA LYS A 7 13.07 20.19 25.97
C LYS A 7 13.47 19.27 27.13
N GLU A 8 13.37 19.75 28.37
CA GLU A 8 13.72 18.99 29.57
C GLU A 8 12.77 17.81 29.78
N THR A 9 11.46 18.03 29.66
CA THR A 9 10.45 16.97 29.75
C THR A 9 10.66 15.93 28.67
N PHE A 10 10.93 16.37 27.43
CA PHE A 10 11.23 15.48 26.31
C PHE A 10 12.43 14.58 26.62
N LEU A 11 13.56 15.17 27.03
CA LEU A 11 14.80 14.44 27.31
C LEU A 11 14.66 13.49 28.50
N SER A 12 13.91 13.91 29.54
CA SER A 12 13.63 13.06 30.71
C SER A 12 12.83 11.82 30.31
N ILE A 13 11.72 12.00 29.60
CA ILE A 13 10.88 10.89 29.13
C ILE A 13 11.65 9.99 28.17
N ALA A 14 12.41 10.56 27.23
CA ALA A 14 13.21 9.79 26.27
C ALA A 14 14.27 8.93 26.95
N ARG A 15 14.98 9.46 27.94
CA ARG A 15 15.98 8.70 28.71
C ARG A 15 15.33 7.55 29.47
N GLN A 16 14.25 7.82 30.20
CA GLN A 16 13.55 6.80 30.98
C GLN A 16 12.93 5.71 30.08
N LEU A 17 12.43 6.08 28.90
CA LEU A 17 11.96 5.14 27.88
C LEU A 17 13.06 4.15 27.46
N LEU A 18 14.26 4.66 27.14
CA LEU A 18 15.38 3.81 26.72
C LEU A 18 15.85 2.89 27.86
N GLU A 19 15.94 3.43 29.08
CA GLU A 19 16.34 2.65 30.26
C GLU A 19 15.32 1.54 30.58
N ASN A 20 14.02 1.87 30.59
CA ASN A 20 12.96 0.90 30.86
C ASN A 20 12.87 -0.15 29.75
N ALA A 21 12.98 0.23 28.49
CA ALA A 21 12.96 -0.71 27.37
C ALA A 21 14.14 -1.71 27.41
N HIS A 22 15.29 -1.29 27.98
CA HIS A 22 16.44 -2.17 28.14
C HIS A 22 16.35 -3.08 29.37
N ARG A 23 15.73 -2.62 30.46
CA ARG A 23 15.76 -3.30 31.77
C ARG A 23 14.57 -4.22 32.02
N GLN A 24 13.43 -3.98 31.41
CA GLN A 24 12.19 -4.68 31.75
C GLN A 24 11.32 -4.99 30.52
N ALA A 25 10.50 -6.03 30.66
CA ALA A 25 9.48 -6.37 29.67
C ALA A 25 8.42 -5.26 29.55
N PRO A 26 7.75 -5.13 28.38
CA PRO A 26 6.71 -4.12 28.20
C PRO A 26 5.54 -4.39 29.15
N SER A 27 5.14 -3.37 29.91
CA SER A 27 4.00 -3.43 30.84
C SER A 27 3.37 -2.05 31.02
N ALA A 28 2.13 -2.01 31.52
CA ALA A 28 1.45 -0.75 31.84
C ALA A 28 2.24 0.05 32.90
N ALA A 29 2.68 -0.62 33.97
CA ALA A 29 3.43 -0.01 35.05
C ALA A 29 4.77 0.61 34.57
N ALA A 30 5.43 -0.01 33.60
CA ALA A 30 6.68 0.47 33.01
C ALA A 30 6.55 1.83 32.30
N VAL A 31 5.38 2.13 31.74
CA VAL A 31 5.09 3.42 31.07
C VAL A 31 4.53 4.42 32.05
N GLN A 32 3.64 3.98 32.94
CA GLN A 32 3.04 4.81 33.98
C GLN A 32 4.06 5.34 34.98
N SER A 33 5.18 4.62 35.21
CA SER A 33 6.29 5.13 36.02
C SER A 33 7.07 6.28 35.37
N ILE A 34 6.97 6.44 34.04
CA ILE A 34 7.64 7.51 33.29
C ILE A 34 6.80 8.78 33.31
N SER A 35 5.49 8.65 33.03
CA SER A 35 4.54 9.75 33.00
C SER A 35 3.10 9.24 33.12
N ASN A 36 2.23 10.05 33.72
CA ASN A 36 0.78 9.82 33.72
C ASN A 36 0.17 10.00 32.32
N ASP A 37 0.78 10.81 31.46
CA ASP A 37 0.35 11.01 30.08
C ASP A 37 1.00 9.94 29.17
N VAL A 38 0.33 8.78 29.09
CA VAL A 38 0.81 7.62 28.32
C VAL A 38 0.81 7.88 26.80
N ASP A 39 -0.06 8.76 26.30
CA ASP A 39 -0.08 9.15 24.90
C ASP A 39 1.14 10.03 24.56
N LEU A 40 1.55 10.92 25.47
CA LEU A 40 2.80 11.68 25.32
C LEU A 40 4.02 10.76 25.33
N VAL A 41 4.07 9.75 26.20
CA VAL A 41 5.17 8.77 26.21
C VAL A 41 5.26 8.07 24.85
N PHE A 42 4.12 7.63 24.30
CA PHE A 42 4.11 7.03 22.98
C PHE A 42 4.57 8.00 21.88
N LYS A 43 4.12 9.26 21.89
CA LYS A 43 4.57 10.29 20.94
C LYS A 43 6.08 10.47 20.97
N ILE A 44 6.67 10.59 22.15
CA ILE A 44 8.13 10.75 22.30
C ILE A 44 8.84 9.48 21.80
N SER A 45 8.32 8.30 22.13
CA SER A 45 8.87 7.03 21.63
C SER A 45 8.92 6.95 20.10
N HIS A 46 7.90 7.49 19.41
CA HIS A 46 7.85 7.53 17.96
C HIS A 46 8.98 8.39 17.36
N PHE A 47 9.35 9.50 18.02
CA PHE A 47 10.45 10.36 17.56
C PHE A 47 11.84 9.77 17.81
N ILE A 48 12.05 9.00 18.88
CA ILE A 48 13.37 8.47 19.26
C ILE A 48 13.63 7.04 18.75
N SER A 49 12.60 6.34 18.27
CA SER A 49 12.70 4.98 17.74
C SER A 49 13.12 4.82 16.27
N PRO A 50 13.26 5.84 15.40
CA PRO A 50 13.84 5.65 14.07
C PRO A 50 15.22 4.98 14.15
N GLY A 51 15.37 3.81 13.53
CA GLY A 51 16.60 3.00 13.60
C GLY A 51 16.67 1.99 14.75
N ASN A 52 15.68 1.96 15.66
CA ASN A 52 15.59 0.97 16.74
C ASN A 52 14.23 0.24 16.74
N PRO A 53 14.08 -0.84 15.95
CA PRO A 53 12.84 -1.61 15.85
C PRO A 53 12.38 -2.20 17.19
N SER A 54 13.32 -2.61 18.05
CA SER A 54 13.03 -3.21 19.35
C SER A 54 12.37 -2.21 20.29
N LEU A 55 12.90 -0.98 20.36
CA LEU A 55 12.30 0.11 21.14
C LEU A 55 10.89 0.44 20.64
N ARG A 56 10.70 0.48 19.32
CA ARG A 56 9.40 0.78 18.71
C ARG A 56 8.34 -0.25 19.12
N GLU A 57 8.65 -1.54 19.02
CA GLU A 57 7.71 -2.61 19.38
C GLU A 57 7.51 -2.73 20.90
N TRP A 58 8.55 -2.46 21.71
CA TRP A 58 8.42 -2.36 23.16
C TRP A 58 7.46 -1.23 23.56
N ALA A 59 7.66 -0.03 23.02
CA ALA A 59 6.86 1.15 23.34
C ALA A 59 5.42 0.99 22.87
N LEU A 60 5.19 0.47 21.67
CA LEU A 60 3.85 0.14 21.18
C LEU A 60 3.13 -0.80 22.16
N SER A 61 3.79 -1.90 22.55
CA SER A 61 3.21 -2.91 23.43
C SER A 61 2.92 -2.36 24.83
N ALA A 62 3.89 -1.67 25.44
CA ALA A 62 3.76 -1.14 26.79
C ALA A 62 2.70 -0.03 26.87
N CYS A 63 2.63 0.86 25.87
CA CYS A 63 1.62 1.92 25.82
C CYS A 63 0.21 1.37 25.50
N THR A 64 0.08 0.32 24.68
CA THR A 64 -1.21 -0.38 24.52
C THR A 64 -1.69 -0.97 25.85
N LEU A 65 -0.80 -1.63 26.60
CA LEU A 65 -1.15 -2.18 27.91
C LEU A 65 -1.54 -1.10 28.93
N ALA A 66 -0.92 0.09 28.83
CA ALA A 66 -1.27 1.25 29.63
C ALA A 66 -2.56 1.97 29.19
N GLY A 67 -3.15 1.55 28.06
CA GLY A 67 -4.39 2.09 27.53
C GLY A 67 -4.25 3.37 26.70
N ALA A 68 -3.06 3.69 26.19
CA ALA A 68 -2.85 4.81 25.28
C ALA A 68 -3.66 4.64 23.99
N ARG A 69 -4.23 5.74 23.45
CA ARG A 69 -5.22 5.68 22.38
C ARG A 69 -4.63 5.15 21.07
N VAL A 70 -3.66 5.86 20.49
CA VAL A 70 -3.06 5.50 19.19
C VAL A 70 -2.43 4.10 19.20
N PRO A 71 -1.64 3.71 20.23
CA PRO A 71 -1.12 2.35 20.35
C PRO A 71 -2.19 1.28 20.37
N SER A 72 -3.26 1.48 21.15
CA SER A 72 -4.39 0.53 21.21
C SER A 72 -5.06 0.37 19.84
N LEU A 73 -5.24 1.46 19.08
CA LEU A 73 -5.78 1.39 17.72
C LEU A 73 -4.87 0.61 16.77
N ILE A 74 -3.56 0.88 16.76
CA ILE A 74 -2.57 0.16 15.92
C ILE A 74 -2.56 -1.33 16.27
N THR A 75 -2.50 -1.67 17.55
CA THR A 75 -2.48 -3.07 18.00
C THR A 75 -3.78 -3.79 17.68
N ALA A 76 -4.94 -3.12 17.80
CA ALA A 76 -6.23 -3.67 17.40
C ALA A 76 -6.34 -3.86 15.88
N ALA A 77 -5.82 -2.92 15.10
CA ALA A 77 -5.77 -3.03 13.65
C ALA A 77 -4.93 -4.22 13.19
N ARG A 78 -3.75 -4.43 13.83
CA ARG A 78 -2.89 -5.61 13.60
C ARG A 78 -3.62 -6.91 13.96
N SER A 79 -4.24 -6.97 15.14
CA SER A 79 -4.93 -8.19 15.60
C SER A 79 -6.11 -8.57 14.70
N LEU A 80 -6.90 -7.59 14.27
CA LEU A 80 -7.96 -7.82 13.28
C LEU A 80 -7.35 -8.28 11.95
N SER A 81 -6.24 -7.73 11.49
CA SER A 81 -5.66 -8.12 10.20
C SER A 81 -5.09 -9.55 10.20
N THR A 82 -4.52 -10.02 11.31
CA THR A 82 -3.94 -11.37 11.42
C THR A 82 -4.99 -12.48 11.54
N THR A 83 -6.16 -12.18 12.10
CA THR A 83 -7.25 -13.15 12.24
C THR A 83 -8.09 -13.16 10.96
N SER A 84 -7.51 -13.62 9.86
CA SER A 84 -8.21 -13.74 8.57
C SER A 84 -9.17 -14.92 8.53
N SER A 85 -9.05 -15.86 9.47
CA SER A 85 -9.91 -17.04 9.58
C SER A 85 -11.06 -16.83 10.55
N LYS A 86 -12.23 -17.39 10.21
CA LYS A 86 -13.28 -17.72 11.20
C LYS A 86 -12.64 -18.53 12.34
N PRO A 87 -13.07 -18.36 13.60
CA PRO A 87 -14.26 -17.63 14.05
C PRO A 87 -14.08 -16.12 14.19
N ALA A 88 -15.20 -15.40 14.36
CA ALA A 88 -15.22 -13.96 14.63
C ALA A 88 -14.33 -13.61 15.83
N PRO A 89 -13.69 -12.43 15.84
CA PRO A 89 -12.79 -12.05 16.93
C PRO A 89 -13.55 -11.99 18.25
N SER A 90 -13.07 -12.77 19.23
CA SER A 90 -13.59 -12.76 20.61
C SER A 90 -13.50 -11.35 21.20
N GLN A 91 -14.43 -10.99 22.08
CA GLN A 91 -14.44 -9.68 22.73
C GLN A 91 -13.31 -9.63 23.77
N THR A 92 -12.15 -9.15 23.34
CA THR A 92 -10.98 -8.92 24.20
C THR A 92 -11.07 -7.55 24.87
N LYS A 93 -10.31 -7.36 25.96
CA LYS A 93 -10.17 -6.03 26.60
C LYS A 93 -9.75 -4.94 25.61
N LEU A 94 -8.89 -5.29 24.65
CA LEU A 94 -8.45 -4.37 23.59
C LEU A 94 -9.62 -3.94 22.68
N LEU A 95 -10.47 -4.87 22.26
CA LEU A 95 -11.63 -4.53 21.43
C LEU A 95 -12.72 -3.78 22.20
N GLN A 96 -12.88 -4.05 23.50
CA GLN A 96 -13.76 -3.25 24.37
C GLN A 96 -13.25 -1.81 24.51
N GLN A 97 -11.93 -1.63 24.55
CA GLN A 97 -11.33 -0.30 24.58
C GLN A 97 -11.56 0.44 23.25
N VAL A 98 -11.39 -0.23 22.11
CA VAL A 98 -11.72 0.33 20.79
C VAL A 98 -13.20 0.70 20.69
N GLU A 99 -14.09 -0.16 21.18
CA GLU A 99 -15.53 0.12 21.25
C GLU A 99 -15.82 1.36 22.11
N THR A 100 -15.16 1.50 23.26
CA THR A 100 -15.28 2.70 24.10
C THR A 100 -14.83 3.96 23.35
N PHE A 101 -13.69 3.90 22.66
CA PHE A 101 -13.20 5.02 21.84
C PHE A 101 -14.14 5.34 20.68
N ALA A 102 -14.79 4.34 20.08
CA ALA A 102 -15.72 4.51 18.98
C ALA A 102 -17.05 5.12 19.42
N LEU A 103 -17.65 4.60 20.48
CA LEU A 103 -19.02 4.91 20.88
C LEU A 103 -19.10 6.09 21.86
N ARG A 104 -18.11 6.26 22.74
CA ARG A 104 -18.10 7.33 23.75
C ARG A 104 -17.28 8.53 23.32
N ASP A 105 -16.05 8.28 22.86
CA ASP A 105 -15.13 9.36 22.48
C ASP A 105 -15.35 9.82 21.02
N HIS A 106 -16.13 9.07 20.23
CA HIS A 106 -16.37 9.29 18.81
C HIS A 106 -15.08 9.47 17.98
N ASP A 107 -14.03 8.70 18.31
CA ASP A 107 -12.81 8.69 17.49
C ASP A 107 -13.10 7.97 16.16
N PRO A 108 -13.00 8.65 15.00
CA PRO A 108 -13.42 8.08 13.72
C PRO A 108 -12.53 6.90 13.28
N ARG A 109 -11.29 6.82 13.78
CA ARG A 109 -10.39 5.67 13.54
C ARG A 109 -10.84 4.46 14.35
N ALA A 110 -11.25 4.68 15.60
CA ALA A 110 -11.81 3.65 16.46
C ALA A 110 -13.16 3.14 15.92
N MET A 111 -14.01 4.06 15.43
CA MET A 111 -15.27 3.72 14.78
C MET A 111 -15.04 2.81 13.58
N LEU A 112 -14.05 3.09 12.73
CA LEU A 112 -13.74 2.24 11.58
C LEU A 112 -13.24 0.84 11.99
N LEU A 113 -12.39 0.76 13.02
CA LEU A 113 -11.95 -0.53 13.57
C LEU A 113 -13.09 -1.31 14.22
N HIS A 114 -13.98 -0.63 14.93
CA HIS A 114 -15.17 -1.23 15.52
C HIS A 114 -16.14 -1.73 14.44
N ALA A 115 -16.36 -0.96 13.37
CA ALA A 115 -17.15 -1.37 12.21
C ALA A 115 -16.59 -2.66 11.58
N LYS A 116 -15.26 -2.75 11.41
CA LYS A 116 -14.60 -3.97 10.94
C LYS A 116 -14.81 -5.16 11.88
N ALA A 117 -14.81 -4.95 13.19
CA ALA A 117 -15.12 -6.00 14.16
C ALA A 117 -16.60 -6.44 14.10
N LEU A 118 -17.54 -5.49 13.95
CA LEU A 118 -18.98 -5.74 13.77
C LEU A 118 -19.26 -6.54 12.49
N ALA A 119 -18.67 -6.14 11.37
CA ALA A 119 -18.78 -6.83 10.09
C ALA A 119 -18.37 -8.30 10.20
N ARG A 120 -17.26 -8.57 10.89
CA ARG A 120 -16.78 -9.95 11.14
C ARG A 120 -17.68 -10.78 12.05
N ARG A 121 -18.53 -10.13 12.85
CA ARG A 121 -19.55 -10.77 13.69
C ARG A 121 -20.87 -10.93 12.95
N GLY A 122 -20.94 -10.56 11.66
CA GLY A 122 -22.16 -10.61 10.85
C GLY A 122 -23.10 -9.41 11.07
N GLN A 123 -22.69 -8.40 11.84
CA GLN A 123 -23.49 -7.22 12.13
C GLN A 123 -23.27 -6.13 11.06
N HIS A 124 -23.47 -6.50 9.78
CA HIS A 124 -23.19 -5.63 8.62
C HIS A 124 -23.98 -4.31 8.63
N PRO A 125 -25.28 -4.25 9.01
CA PRO A 125 -26.00 -2.98 9.06
C PRO A 125 -25.43 -1.99 10.08
N ALA A 126 -25.08 -2.48 11.28
CA ALA A 126 -24.46 -1.65 12.31
C ALA A 126 -23.06 -1.19 11.91
N ALA A 127 -22.28 -2.07 11.26
CA ALA A 127 -20.99 -1.71 10.70
C ALA A 127 -21.12 -0.61 9.64
N LEU A 128 -22.08 -0.74 8.71
CA LEU A 128 -22.28 0.22 7.64
C LEU A 128 -22.69 1.59 8.16
N ALA A 129 -23.65 1.65 9.08
CA ALA A 129 -24.08 2.91 9.70
C ALA A 129 -22.90 3.63 10.39
N LEU A 130 -22.02 2.87 11.04
CA LEU A 130 -20.84 3.42 11.69
C LEU A 130 -19.82 3.97 10.68
N VAL A 131 -19.62 3.28 9.54
CA VAL A 131 -18.75 3.79 8.46
C VAL A 131 -19.34 5.03 7.80
N GLU A 132 -20.65 5.06 7.55
CA GLU A 132 -21.34 6.25 7.02
C GLU A 132 -21.18 7.46 7.94
N GLN A 133 -21.23 7.24 9.26
CA GLN A 133 -20.92 8.27 10.24
C GLN A 133 -19.45 8.72 10.18
N VAL A 134 -18.49 7.80 10.02
CA VAL A 134 -17.07 8.18 9.84
C VAL A 134 -16.89 9.04 8.59
N LEU A 135 -17.50 8.66 7.46
CA LEU A 135 -17.39 9.39 6.20
C LEU A 135 -17.96 10.82 6.28
N SER A 136 -18.93 11.09 7.15
CA SER A 136 -19.45 12.45 7.38
C SER A 136 -18.59 13.28 8.36
N MET A 137 -17.72 12.65 9.14
CA MET A 137 -16.84 13.31 10.11
C MET A 137 -15.46 13.67 9.55
N ILE A 138 -14.99 12.94 8.54
CA ILE A 138 -13.67 13.18 7.94
C ILE A 138 -13.73 14.29 6.89
N SER A 139 -12.60 14.96 6.68
CA SER A 139 -12.46 15.98 5.64
C SER A 139 -11.02 16.01 5.14
N PRO A 140 -10.78 16.34 3.86
CA PRO A 140 -9.44 16.42 3.33
C PRO A 140 -8.68 17.59 3.97
N THR A 141 -7.38 17.39 4.23
CA THR A 141 -6.50 18.42 4.77
C THR A 141 -5.27 18.59 3.89
N ARG A 142 -4.90 19.84 3.62
CA ARG A 142 -3.63 20.19 2.94
C ARG A 142 -2.48 20.30 3.93
N ARG A 143 -2.78 20.43 5.23
CA ARG A 143 -1.76 20.50 6.27
C ARG A 143 -1.36 19.08 6.64
N ARG A 144 -0.04 18.83 6.70
CA ARG A 144 0.49 17.59 7.26
C ARG A 144 -0.02 17.43 8.70
N PRO A 145 -0.83 16.39 9.00
CA PRO A 145 -1.34 16.18 10.34
C PRO A 145 -0.20 15.84 11.30
N LEU A 146 -0.39 16.16 12.58
CA LEU A 146 0.46 15.59 13.63
C LEU A 146 0.24 14.07 13.72
N PRO A 147 1.20 13.28 14.22
CA PRO A 147 1.08 11.82 14.27
C PRO A 147 -0.17 11.30 15.00
N ASP A 148 -0.71 12.07 15.94
CA ASP A 148 -1.94 11.76 16.69
C ASP A 148 -3.23 12.27 16.02
N GLU A 149 -3.11 13.18 15.06
CA GLU A 149 -4.20 13.68 14.21
C GLU A 149 -4.31 12.88 12.90
N GLU A 150 -3.29 12.07 12.58
CA GLU A 150 -3.29 11.22 11.40
C GLU A 150 -4.41 10.18 11.48
N PHE A 151 -5.29 10.23 10.48
CA PHE A 151 -6.43 9.31 10.38
C PHE A 151 -5.97 7.91 9.96
N MET A 152 -5.10 7.85 8.94
CA MET A 152 -4.60 6.60 8.38
C MET A 152 -3.46 6.04 9.23
N LEU A 153 -3.80 5.29 10.26
CA LEU A 153 -2.81 4.58 11.06
C LEU A 153 -2.41 3.24 10.41
N PRO A 154 -1.18 2.73 10.68
CA PRO A 154 -0.75 1.43 10.17
C PRO A 154 -1.75 0.30 10.49
N GLY A 155 -2.23 -0.37 9.44
CA GLY A 155 -3.16 -1.49 9.54
C GLY A 155 -4.64 -1.12 9.57
N ILE A 156 -4.98 0.17 9.68
CA ILE A 156 -6.36 0.64 9.48
C ILE A 156 -6.65 0.63 7.97
N THR A 157 -7.73 -0.04 7.59
CA THR A 157 -8.18 -0.12 6.20
C THR A 157 -8.79 1.21 5.77
N SER A 158 -8.70 1.55 4.49
CA SER A 158 -9.34 2.74 3.93
C SER A 158 -10.85 2.76 4.25
N PRO A 159 -11.42 3.90 4.69
CA PRO A 159 -12.83 4.00 5.05
C PRO A 159 -13.72 3.76 3.82
N TRP A 160 -13.29 4.24 2.64
CA TRP A 160 -13.98 4.01 1.38
C TRP A 160 -13.99 2.54 0.98
N GLN A 161 -12.86 1.83 1.14
CA GLN A 161 -12.82 0.39 0.90
C GLN A 161 -13.75 -0.38 1.83
N THR A 162 -13.81 0.02 3.10
CA THR A 162 -14.69 -0.62 4.09
C THR A 162 -16.16 -0.38 3.74
N TYR A 163 -16.51 0.85 3.34
CA TYR A 163 -17.85 1.20 2.87
C TYR A 163 -18.28 0.36 1.66
N LEU A 164 -17.44 0.31 0.62
CA LEU A 164 -17.71 -0.45 -0.60
C LEU A 164 -17.86 -1.95 -0.32
N SER A 165 -17.00 -2.51 0.54
CA SER A 165 -17.09 -3.91 0.94
C SER A 165 -18.42 -4.23 1.63
N LEU A 166 -18.84 -3.38 2.58
CA LEU A 166 -20.09 -3.56 3.32
C LEU A 166 -21.34 -3.41 2.42
N LYS A 167 -21.34 -2.43 1.52
CA LYS A 167 -22.43 -2.27 0.54
C LYS A 167 -22.50 -3.44 -0.44
N ALA A 168 -21.35 -3.97 -0.87
CA ALA A 168 -21.29 -5.15 -1.73
C ALA A 168 -21.82 -6.40 -1.02
N GLU A 169 -21.43 -6.64 0.25
CA GLU A 169 -21.96 -7.72 1.08
C GLU A 169 -23.47 -7.60 1.32
N ALA A 170 -23.98 -6.37 1.45
CA ALA A 170 -25.41 -6.09 1.58
C ALA A 170 -26.18 -6.20 0.24
N GLY A 171 -25.51 -6.39 -0.89
CA GLY A 171 -26.14 -6.42 -2.21
C GLY A 171 -26.73 -5.09 -2.66
N THR A 172 -26.28 -3.98 -2.07
CA THR A 172 -26.78 -2.61 -2.35
C THR A 172 -25.81 -1.76 -3.15
N LEU A 173 -24.59 -2.25 -3.39
CA LEU A 173 -23.59 -1.55 -4.19
C LEU A 173 -23.89 -1.70 -5.68
N ASP A 174 -24.28 -0.59 -6.31
CA ASP A 174 -24.29 -0.51 -7.76
C ASP A 174 -22.98 0.09 -8.32
N ASP A 175 -22.86 0.03 -9.64
CA ASP A 175 -21.67 0.43 -10.37
C ASP A 175 -21.46 1.94 -10.47
N ALA A 176 -22.54 2.72 -10.32
CA ALA A 176 -22.48 4.19 -10.32
C ALA A 176 -22.05 4.71 -8.94
N GLU A 177 -22.56 4.11 -7.86
CA GLU A 177 -22.16 4.38 -6.50
C GLU A 177 -20.69 4.00 -6.28
N ARG A 178 -20.28 2.81 -6.76
CA ARG A 178 -18.87 2.39 -6.70
C ARG A 178 -17.96 3.42 -7.34
N GLU A 179 -18.28 3.87 -8.55
CA GLU A 179 -17.49 4.88 -9.26
C GLU A 179 -17.48 6.22 -8.51
N ARG A 180 -18.65 6.69 -8.04
CA ARG A 180 -18.78 7.95 -7.31
C ARG A 180 -17.91 7.96 -6.04
N VAL A 181 -17.93 6.87 -5.28
CA VAL A 181 -17.15 6.72 -4.04
C VAL A 181 -15.66 6.65 -4.34
N LEU A 182 -15.25 5.84 -5.32
CA LEU A 182 -13.84 5.73 -5.70
C LEU A 182 -13.28 7.06 -6.22
N ARG A 183 -14.04 7.77 -7.07
CA ARG A 183 -13.66 9.09 -7.57
C ARG A 183 -13.50 10.10 -6.44
N ALA A 184 -14.46 10.22 -5.52
CA ALA A 184 -14.35 11.14 -4.40
C ALA A 184 -13.15 10.83 -3.50
N ALA A 185 -12.91 9.54 -3.23
CA ALA A 185 -11.74 9.09 -2.45
C ALA A 185 -10.40 9.38 -3.16
N ALA A 186 -10.36 9.24 -4.48
CA ALA A 186 -9.19 9.51 -5.30
C ALA A 186 -8.92 11.02 -5.42
N ASP A 187 -9.93 11.80 -5.82
CA ASP A 187 -9.76 13.22 -6.19
C ASP A 187 -9.69 14.13 -4.96
N ASP A 188 -10.58 13.93 -3.99
CA ASP A 188 -10.68 14.83 -2.83
C ASP A 188 -9.68 14.43 -1.73
N TYR A 189 -9.54 13.12 -1.50
CA TYR A 189 -8.76 12.58 -0.37
C TYR A 189 -7.40 11.99 -0.75
N HIS A 190 -7.15 11.77 -2.05
CA HIS A 190 -5.91 11.16 -2.53
C HIS A 190 -5.59 9.82 -1.85
N ASP A 191 -6.63 9.02 -1.54
CA ASP A 191 -6.45 7.71 -0.91
C ASP A 191 -5.70 6.78 -1.88
N PRO A 192 -4.50 6.27 -1.52
CA PRO A 192 -3.64 5.54 -2.45
C PRO A 192 -4.31 4.29 -3.04
N ALA A 193 -5.18 3.65 -2.24
CA ALA A 193 -5.85 2.44 -2.68
C ALA A 193 -7.08 2.75 -3.55
N ALA A 194 -7.82 3.84 -3.28
CA ALA A 194 -8.86 4.33 -4.16
C ALA A 194 -8.29 4.85 -5.49
N LEU A 195 -7.18 5.59 -5.47
CA LEU A 195 -6.46 6.02 -6.69
C LEU A 195 -6.15 4.83 -7.60
N ALA A 196 -5.58 3.76 -7.05
CA ALA A 196 -5.28 2.54 -7.81
C ALA A 196 -6.53 1.84 -8.35
N GLN A 197 -7.61 1.76 -7.56
CA GLN A 197 -8.87 1.15 -8.01
C GLN A 197 -9.59 1.99 -9.06
N TYR A 198 -9.56 3.32 -8.92
CA TYR A 198 -10.18 4.25 -9.86
C TYR A 198 -9.43 4.26 -11.19
N ALA A 199 -8.09 4.22 -11.15
CA ALA A 199 -7.24 4.05 -12.34
C ALA A 199 -7.66 2.83 -13.16
N ARG A 200 -7.83 1.67 -12.50
CA ARG A 200 -8.28 0.43 -13.16
C ARG A 200 -9.67 0.56 -13.74
N LEU A 201 -10.61 1.16 -13.00
CA LEU A 201 -11.97 1.40 -13.49
C LEU A 201 -11.98 2.24 -14.78
N ARG A 202 -11.13 3.28 -14.86
CA ARG A 202 -10.97 4.12 -16.05
C ARG A 202 -10.40 3.35 -17.24
N LEU A 203 -9.41 2.49 -16.99
CA LEU A 203 -8.85 1.63 -18.01
C LEU A 203 -9.87 0.60 -18.53
N ASP A 204 -10.60 -0.08 -17.63
CA ASP A 204 -11.55 -1.13 -17.97
C ASP A 204 -12.77 -0.60 -18.74
N ARG A 205 -13.29 0.59 -18.37
CA ARG A 205 -14.52 1.15 -18.96
C ARG A 205 -14.29 2.01 -20.19
N ALA A 206 -13.22 2.80 -20.21
CA ALA A 206 -13.00 3.82 -21.24
C ALA A 206 -11.72 3.60 -22.05
N ALA A 207 -10.94 2.55 -21.75
CA ALA A 207 -9.59 2.36 -22.28
C ALA A 207 -8.69 3.60 -22.08
N ASP A 208 -8.96 4.37 -21.02
CA ASP A 208 -8.31 5.63 -20.71
C ASP A 208 -6.97 5.38 -20.02
N ARG A 209 -5.94 5.24 -20.86
CA ARG A 209 -4.56 4.94 -20.44
C ARG A 209 -3.87 6.12 -19.76
N ASP A 210 -4.21 7.35 -20.15
CA ASP A 210 -3.63 8.55 -19.54
C ASP A 210 -4.11 8.72 -18.10
N ALA A 211 -5.42 8.57 -17.86
CA ALA A 211 -5.96 8.60 -16.50
C ALA A 211 -5.41 7.43 -15.67
N TYR A 212 -5.28 6.24 -16.27
CA TYR A 212 -4.68 5.09 -15.60
C TYR A 212 -3.25 5.40 -15.13
N GLU A 213 -2.39 5.90 -16.03
CA GLU A 213 -0.99 6.23 -15.72
C GLU A 213 -0.91 7.32 -14.64
N GLU A 214 -1.73 8.37 -14.74
CA GLU A 214 -1.76 9.48 -13.79
C GLU A 214 -2.15 9.02 -12.37
N TYR A 215 -3.31 8.37 -12.22
CA TYR A 215 -3.79 7.91 -10.92
C TYR A 215 -2.91 6.80 -10.32
N MET A 216 -2.42 5.85 -11.13
CA MET A 216 -1.47 4.84 -10.66
C MET A 216 -0.18 5.46 -10.17
N SER A 217 0.32 6.48 -10.85
CA SER A 217 1.53 7.19 -10.42
C SER A 217 1.34 7.90 -9.09
N MET A 218 0.19 8.54 -8.86
CA MET A 218 -0.14 9.16 -7.57
C MET A 218 -0.17 8.11 -6.45
N ALA A 219 -0.84 6.99 -6.68
CA ALA A 219 -0.88 5.88 -5.73
C ALA A 219 0.52 5.32 -5.45
N ALA A 220 1.34 5.17 -6.49
CA ALA A 220 2.71 4.66 -6.38
C ALA A 220 3.63 5.63 -5.62
N MET A 221 3.54 6.94 -5.87
CA MET A 221 4.26 7.98 -5.11
C MET A 221 3.86 8.00 -3.64
N ALA A 222 2.62 7.63 -3.30
CA ALA A 222 2.15 7.46 -1.94
C ALA A 222 2.57 6.12 -1.29
N GLY A 223 3.40 5.32 -1.97
CA GLY A 223 3.95 4.07 -1.47
C GLY A 223 3.04 2.85 -1.62
N HIS A 224 2.02 2.91 -2.48
CA HIS A 224 1.14 1.77 -2.73
C HIS A 224 1.85 0.71 -3.59
N ALA A 225 2.25 -0.41 -2.97
CA ALA A 225 3.08 -1.43 -3.59
C ALA A 225 2.47 -2.05 -4.86
N ASP A 226 1.17 -2.38 -4.84
CA ASP A 226 0.51 -2.96 -6.02
C ASP A 226 0.33 -1.94 -7.15
N ALA A 227 0.23 -0.64 -6.84
CA ALA A 227 0.18 0.40 -7.85
C ALA A 227 1.53 0.53 -8.55
N CYS A 228 2.64 0.48 -7.80
CA CYS A 228 3.99 0.43 -8.36
C CYS A 228 4.15 -0.78 -9.30
N ARG A 229 3.67 -1.97 -8.90
CA ARG A 229 3.76 -3.19 -9.70
C ARG A 229 2.93 -3.09 -10.99
N ARG A 230 1.69 -2.61 -10.90
CA ARG A 230 0.80 -2.45 -12.06
C ARG A 230 1.28 -1.37 -13.01
N LEU A 231 1.81 -0.26 -12.49
CA LEU A 231 2.46 0.76 -13.29
C LEU A 231 3.72 0.23 -13.99
N ALA A 232 4.50 -0.63 -13.32
CA ALA A 232 5.60 -1.35 -13.97
C ALA A 232 5.11 -2.27 -15.09
N ASN A 233 4.01 -3.01 -14.87
CA ASN A 233 3.39 -3.84 -15.90
C ASN A 233 2.95 -3.00 -17.10
N PHE A 234 2.32 -1.84 -16.86
CA PHE A 234 1.92 -0.90 -17.91
C PHE A 234 3.12 -0.48 -18.77
N TYR A 235 4.21 -0.04 -18.17
CA TYR A 235 5.42 0.33 -18.92
C TYR A 235 6.11 -0.86 -19.59
N TYR A 236 6.11 -2.04 -18.97
CA TYR A 236 6.63 -3.24 -19.61
C TYR A 236 5.82 -3.61 -20.86
N LEU A 237 4.48 -3.57 -20.79
CA LEU A 237 3.59 -3.80 -21.93
C LEU A 237 3.79 -2.75 -23.03
N THR A 238 4.03 -1.49 -22.68
CA THR A 238 4.44 -0.45 -23.64
C THR A 238 5.79 -0.77 -24.29
N SER A 239 6.79 -1.22 -23.51
CA SER A 239 8.10 -1.62 -24.06
C SER A 239 7.99 -2.81 -25.03
N ALA A 240 7.07 -3.73 -24.75
CA ALA A 240 6.76 -4.90 -25.58
C ALA A 240 5.81 -4.59 -26.75
N ARG A 241 5.50 -3.31 -27.01
CA ARG A 241 4.58 -2.82 -28.05
C ARG A 241 3.15 -3.37 -27.95
N ARG A 242 2.74 -3.85 -26.77
CA ARG A 242 1.36 -4.27 -26.51
C ARG A 242 0.46 -3.10 -26.18
N PHE A 243 1.02 -2.04 -25.58
CA PHE A 243 0.37 -0.75 -25.38
C PHE A 243 1.03 0.34 -26.23
N PRO A 244 0.24 1.30 -26.74
CA PRO A 244 0.79 2.44 -27.47
C PRO A 244 1.66 3.29 -26.55
N ARG A 245 2.62 4.01 -27.14
CA ARG A 245 3.40 5.01 -26.40
C ARG A 245 2.53 6.22 -26.10
N ARG A 246 2.93 6.98 -25.08
CA ARG A 246 2.25 8.23 -24.74
C ARG A 246 2.32 9.21 -25.92
N GLY A 247 1.17 9.79 -26.27
CA GLY A 247 1.05 10.74 -27.38
C GLY A 247 1.20 10.11 -28.77
N ALA A 248 1.30 8.78 -28.88
CA ALA A 248 1.34 8.12 -30.18
C ALA A 248 -0.05 8.13 -30.82
N LYS A 249 -0.17 8.77 -31.99
CA LYS A 249 -1.33 8.61 -32.86
C LYS A 249 -1.01 7.49 -33.85
N THR A 250 -1.86 6.47 -33.93
CA THR A 250 -1.72 5.43 -34.96
C THR A 250 -2.12 6.02 -36.31
N THR A 251 -1.15 6.53 -37.08
CA THR A 251 -1.37 6.84 -38.49
C THR A 251 -1.53 5.53 -39.25
N THR A 252 -2.74 5.25 -39.74
CA THR A 252 -3.02 4.12 -40.64
C THR A 252 -2.15 4.24 -41.89
N GLY A 253 -1.07 3.44 -41.97
CA GLY A 253 -0.21 3.35 -43.16
C GLY A 253 1.30 3.44 -42.93
N SER A 254 1.76 3.78 -41.72
CA SER A 254 3.19 3.89 -41.43
C SER A 254 3.76 2.59 -40.82
N ALA A 255 5.01 2.26 -41.15
CA ALA A 255 5.74 1.13 -40.57
C ALA A 255 5.70 1.17 -39.03
N PRO A 256 5.80 0.03 -38.32
CA PRO A 256 5.66 -0.04 -36.84
C PRO A 256 6.66 0.79 -36.03
N ASP A 257 7.64 1.44 -36.68
CA ASP A 257 8.61 2.36 -36.08
C ASP A 257 8.30 3.86 -36.32
N ALA A 258 7.22 4.16 -37.04
CA ALA A 258 6.79 5.52 -37.40
C ALA A 258 5.49 5.91 -36.68
N GLU A 259 5.38 5.58 -35.40
CA GLU A 259 4.44 6.26 -34.51
C GLU A 259 4.94 7.70 -34.30
N GLU A 260 4.32 8.65 -34.98
CA GLU A 260 4.50 10.07 -34.68
C GLU A 260 3.97 10.35 -33.27
N VAL A 261 4.83 10.90 -32.42
CA VAL A 261 4.43 11.32 -31.09
C VAL A 261 4.14 12.81 -31.13
N GLU A 262 2.86 13.16 -31.10
CA GLU A 262 2.44 14.54 -30.92
C GLU A 262 2.35 14.85 -29.42
N ALA A 263 2.94 15.97 -29.02
CA ALA A 263 2.82 16.49 -27.67
C ALA A 263 1.45 17.16 -27.48
N GLU A 264 0.38 16.37 -27.37
CA GLU A 264 -0.93 16.87 -26.94
C GLU A 264 -1.17 16.68 -25.43
N ASP A 265 -2.14 17.45 -24.93
CA ASP A 265 -2.33 17.94 -23.55
C ASP A 265 -1.72 17.06 -22.44
N GLN A 266 -0.58 17.51 -21.93
CA GLN A 266 0.10 16.90 -20.81
C GLN A 266 -0.80 17.04 -19.57
N GLY A 267 -1.34 15.92 -19.09
CA GLY A 267 -2.08 15.82 -17.82
C GLY A 267 -1.32 16.46 -16.66
N VAL A 268 -1.99 16.70 -15.53
CA VAL A 268 -1.47 17.58 -14.47
C VAL A 268 -0.08 17.12 -14.02
N LEU A 269 0.12 15.82 -13.76
CA LEU A 269 1.43 15.29 -13.37
C LEU A 269 2.51 15.39 -14.44
N ALA A 270 2.16 15.31 -15.72
CA ALA A 270 3.12 15.46 -16.81
C ALA A 270 3.74 16.86 -16.84
N ARG A 271 2.98 17.88 -16.41
CA ARG A 271 3.48 19.26 -16.25
C ARG A 271 4.46 19.40 -15.07
N TRP A 272 4.24 18.65 -13.98
CA TRP A 272 5.09 18.71 -12.78
C TRP A 272 6.32 17.78 -12.86
N LEU A 273 6.23 16.69 -13.61
CA LEU A 273 7.26 15.64 -13.70
C LEU A 273 7.58 15.29 -15.17
N PRO A 274 7.98 16.25 -16.00
CA PRO A 274 8.15 16.04 -17.45
C PRO A 274 9.18 14.95 -17.78
N ARG A 275 10.15 14.71 -16.90
CA ARG A 275 11.16 13.64 -17.08
C ARG A 275 10.54 12.24 -17.09
N PHE A 276 9.49 12.01 -16.31
CA PHE A 276 8.81 10.70 -16.22
C PHE A 276 7.78 10.52 -17.34
N TYR A 277 7.23 11.62 -17.82
CA TYR A 277 6.01 11.64 -18.64
C TYR A 277 6.20 12.12 -20.07
N ALA A 278 7.38 12.60 -20.43
CA ALA A 278 7.74 12.86 -21.82
C ALA A 278 7.72 11.55 -22.62
N PRO A 279 7.37 11.58 -23.92
CA PRO A 279 7.53 10.45 -24.83
C PRO A 279 8.92 9.84 -24.77
N LYS A 280 9.00 8.50 -24.70
CA LYS A 280 10.27 7.76 -24.62
C LYS A 280 10.38 6.69 -25.72
N PRO A 281 11.60 6.29 -26.10
CA PRO A 281 11.82 5.06 -26.86
C PRO A 281 11.33 3.82 -26.08
N HIS A 282 10.91 2.77 -26.79
CA HIS A 282 10.47 1.51 -26.15
C HIS A 282 11.51 0.92 -25.17
N ALA A 283 12.80 1.04 -25.48
CA ALA A 283 13.87 0.56 -24.60
C ALA A 283 13.89 1.28 -23.23
N GLU A 284 13.56 2.57 -23.18
CA GLU A 284 13.51 3.33 -21.93
C GLU A 284 12.30 2.95 -21.06
N TYR A 285 11.18 2.54 -21.68
CA TYR A 285 10.02 2.03 -20.93
C TYR A 285 10.35 0.73 -20.19
N ARG A 286 11.23 -0.11 -20.74
CA ARG A 286 11.67 -1.34 -20.08
C ARG A 286 12.50 -1.05 -18.82
N ALA A 287 13.42 -0.08 -18.91
CA ALA A 287 14.18 0.39 -17.74
C ALA A 287 13.26 1.00 -16.67
N LEU A 288 12.30 1.83 -17.09
CA LEU A 288 11.31 2.43 -16.22
C LEU A 288 10.45 1.35 -15.50
N ALA A 289 10.04 0.30 -16.22
CA ALA A 289 9.33 -0.83 -15.62
C ALA A 289 10.15 -1.49 -14.50
N LEU A 290 11.44 -1.75 -14.73
CA LEU A 290 12.32 -2.31 -13.71
C LEU A 290 12.44 -1.42 -12.46
N ASP A 291 12.58 -0.10 -12.64
CA ASP A 291 12.62 0.86 -11.53
C ASP A 291 11.34 0.80 -10.68
N TRP A 292 10.18 0.76 -11.32
CA TRP A 292 8.90 0.65 -10.62
C TRP A 292 8.71 -0.72 -9.94
N TYR A 293 9.19 -1.82 -10.54
CA TYR A 293 9.20 -3.12 -9.87
C TYR A 293 10.10 -3.13 -8.63
N HIS A 294 11.27 -2.50 -8.70
CA HIS A 294 12.17 -2.35 -7.55
C HIS A 294 11.47 -1.58 -6.42
N LEU A 295 10.78 -0.50 -6.75
CA LEU A 295 10.00 0.28 -5.80
C LEU A 295 8.85 -0.54 -5.20
N ALA A 296 8.10 -1.28 -6.02
CA ALA A 296 7.04 -2.18 -5.58
C ALA A 296 7.53 -3.20 -4.55
N ALA A 297 8.67 -3.85 -4.83
CA ALA A 297 9.27 -4.81 -3.92
C ALA A 297 9.72 -4.17 -2.60
N SER A 298 10.21 -2.93 -2.64
CA SER A 298 10.63 -2.20 -1.43
C SER A 298 9.43 -1.90 -0.52
N HIS A 299 8.33 -1.39 -1.08
CA HIS A 299 7.10 -1.11 -0.35
C HIS A 299 6.44 -2.40 0.15
N ALA A 300 6.36 -3.44 -0.69
CA ALA A 300 5.81 -4.74 -0.29
C ALA A 300 6.59 -5.39 0.87
N SER A 301 7.91 -5.18 0.94
CA SER A 301 8.74 -5.70 2.04
C SER A 301 8.39 -5.06 3.40
N THR A 302 7.90 -3.82 3.38
CA THR A 302 7.50 -3.05 4.58
C THR A 302 6.02 -3.20 4.95
N ALA A 303 5.16 -3.59 4.02
CA ALA A 303 3.71 -3.69 4.21
C ALA A 303 3.27 -5.13 4.55
N PRO A 304 2.75 -5.43 5.76
CA PRO A 304 2.37 -6.79 6.16
C PRO A 304 1.26 -7.42 5.30
N ALA A 305 0.32 -6.61 4.79
CA ALA A 305 -0.88 -7.09 4.08
C ALA A 305 -0.64 -7.41 2.58
N ALA A 306 0.41 -6.85 1.96
CA ALA A 306 0.72 -7.02 0.53
C ALA A 306 1.87 -8.01 0.27
N LYS A 307 2.45 -8.55 1.35
CA LYS A 307 3.81 -9.12 1.33
C LYS A 307 3.96 -10.41 0.52
N GLY A 308 2.89 -11.20 0.39
CA GLY A 308 2.96 -12.50 -0.30
C GLY A 308 2.83 -12.39 -1.81
N ASP A 309 1.64 -11.97 -2.28
CA ASP A 309 1.29 -12.01 -3.70
C ASP A 309 2.02 -10.94 -4.52
N VAL A 310 1.98 -9.67 -4.09
CA VAL A 310 2.60 -8.56 -4.83
C VAL A 310 4.11 -8.78 -4.96
N LEU A 311 4.79 -9.13 -3.85
CA LEU A 311 6.23 -9.37 -3.88
C LEU A 311 6.59 -10.55 -4.78
N SER A 312 5.83 -11.64 -4.73
CA SER A 312 6.12 -12.84 -5.54
C SER A 312 5.89 -12.58 -7.03
N LYS A 313 4.79 -11.88 -7.39
CA LYS A 313 4.52 -11.47 -8.78
C LYS A 313 5.59 -10.50 -9.29
N THR A 314 5.94 -9.47 -8.50
CA THR A 314 7.02 -8.54 -8.83
C THR A 314 8.35 -9.27 -9.02
N ALA A 315 8.70 -10.18 -8.11
CA ALA A 315 9.95 -10.93 -8.20
C ALA A 315 10.00 -11.82 -9.44
N LEU A 316 8.88 -12.46 -9.80
CA LEU A 316 8.79 -13.30 -10.99
C LEU A 316 8.92 -12.47 -12.28
N ALA A 317 8.25 -11.32 -12.37
CA ALA A 317 8.36 -10.41 -13.51
C ALA A 317 9.81 -9.96 -13.72
N VAL A 318 10.46 -9.46 -12.65
CA VAL A 318 11.86 -9.00 -12.72
C VAL A 318 12.81 -10.15 -13.07
N ALA A 319 12.62 -11.34 -12.51
CA ALA A 319 13.45 -12.50 -12.82
C ALA A 319 13.40 -12.86 -14.31
N VAL A 320 12.20 -12.87 -14.92
CA VAL A 320 12.05 -13.17 -16.36
C VAL A 320 12.65 -12.07 -17.22
N ILE A 321 12.32 -10.80 -16.94
CA ILE A 321 12.79 -9.63 -17.71
C ILE A 321 14.32 -9.51 -17.69
N VAL A 322 14.93 -9.66 -16.52
CA VAL A 322 16.38 -9.52 -16.34
C VAL A 322 17.13 -10.75 -16.88
N ARG A 323 16.53 -11.95 -16.83
CA ARG A 323 17.12 -13.16 -17.44
C ARG A 323 17.18 -13.02 -18.96
N GLU A 324 16.09 -12.57 -19.58
CA GLU A 324 16.04 -12.29 -21.02
C GLU A 324 17.15 -11.30 -21.42
N GLU A 325 17.30 -10.19 -20.69
CA GLU A 325 18.39 -9.22 -20.91
C GLU A 325 19.78 -9.84 -20.74
N GLY A 326 19.97 -10.68 -19.71
CA GLY A 326 21.23 -11.38 -19.45
C GLY A 326 21.62 -12.34 -20.58
N ILE A 327 20.66 -13.08 -21.14
CA ILE A 327 20.90 -13.99 -22.27
C ILE A 327 21.20 -13.19 -23.55
N VAL A 328 20.34 -12.21 -23.89
CA VAL A 328 20.48 -11.42 -25.12
C VAL A 328 21.78 -10.62 -25.12
N ALA A 329 22.13 -10.00 -24.00
CA ALA A 329 23.37 -9.21 -23.86
C ALA A 329 24.60 -10.04 -23.48
N ARG A 330 24.46 -11.35 -23.26
CA ARG A 330 25.51 -12.26 -22.76
C ARG A 330 26.20 -11.75 -21.48
N ARG A 331 25.39 -11.34 -20.49
CA ARG A 331 25.82 -10.72 -19.23
C ARG A 331 25.55 -11.62 -18.02
N ALA A 332 26.59 -12.25 -17.49
CA ALA A 332 26.51 -13.12 -16.32
C ALA A 332 25.99 -12.40 -15.06
N ASP A 333 26.37 -11.14 -14.86
CA ASP A 333 25.92 -10.35 -13.70
C ASP A 333 24.39 -10.13 -13.68
N ARG A 334 23.77 -10.04 -14.86
CA ARG A 334 22.32 -9.96 -15.01
C ARG A 334 21.66 -11.31 -14.73
N LEU A 335 22.24 -12.42 -15.16
CA LEU A 335 21.74 -13.75 -14.85
C LEU A 335 21.76 -14.01 -13.33
N ASP A 336 22.83 -13.63 -12.63
CA ASP A 336 22.92 -13.71 -11.17
C ASP A 336 21.88 -12.84 -10.46
N GLN A 337 21.62 -11.64 -11.00
CA GLN A 337 20.56 -10.76 -10.50
C GLN A 337 19.17 -11.40 -10.69
N ALA A 338 18.90 -11.94 -11.88
CA ALA A 338 17.65 -12.60 -12.21
C ALA A 338 17.39 -13.82 -11.31
N PHE A 339 18.42 -14.62 -11.03
CA PHE A 339 18.30 -15.78 -10.15
C PHE A 339 17.98 -15.39 -8.71
N ARG A 340 18.64 -14.34 -8.19
CA ARG A 340 18.32 -13.78 -6.86
C ARG A 340 16.87 -13.32 -6.76
N TRP A 341 16.30 -12.78 -7.84
CA TRP A 341 14.88 -12.45 -7.88
C TRP A 341 14.00 -13.70 -7.89
N LEU A 342 14.35 -14.71 -8.69
CA LEU A 342 13.63 -15.98 -8.73
C LEU A 342 13.56 -16.67 -7.35
N GLN A 343 14.61 -16.55 -6.54
CA GLN A 343 14.65 -17.07 -5.16
C GLN A 343 13.67 -16.37 -4.22
N ARG A 344 13.25 -15.15 -4.53
CA ARG A 344 12.27 -14.38 -3.73
C ARG A 344 10.83 -14.69 -4.11
N VAL A 345 10.59 -15.46 -5.17
CA VAL A 345 9.25 -15.88 -5.59
C VAL A 345 8.71 -16.87 -4.57
N GLY A 346 7.67 -16.46 -3.84
CA GLY A 346 6.91 -17.33 -2.94
C GLY A 346 5.95 -18.24 -3.69
N ASP A 347 4.94 -18.75 -2.98
CA ASP A 347 3.91 -19.58 -3.60
C ASP A 347 2.87 -18.71 -4.31
N VAL A 348 2.77 -18.86 -5.63
CA VAL A 348 1.76 -18.21 -6.47
C VAL A 348 1.09 -19.31 -7.29
N PRO A 349 -0.06 -19.86 -6.82
CA PRO A 349 -0.67 -21.05 -7.41
C PRO A 349 -0.92 -20.93 -8.92
N ALA A 350 -1.33 -19.75 -9.39
CA ALA A 350 -1.63 -19.48 -10.80
C ALA A 350 -0.42 -19.70 -11.74
N VAL A 351 0.81 -19.51 -11.23
CA VAL A 351 2.05 -19.60 -12.03
C VAL A 351 3.03 -20.65 -11.51
N ALA A 352 2.59 -21.54 -10.61
CA ALA A 352 3.44 -22.54 -9.98
C ALA A 352 4.10 -23.49 -11.00
N SER A 353 3.36 -23.90 -12.04
CA SER A 353 3.90 -24.72 -13.14
C SER A 353 4.98 -23.98 -13.92
N PHE A 354 4.76 -22.70 -14.23
CA PHE A 354 5.70 -21.83 -14.92
C PHE A 354 6.99 -21.66 -14.12
N VAL A 355 6.89 -21.34 -12.82
CA VAL A 355 8.06 -21.19 -11.94
C VAL A 355 8.88 -22.48 -11.87
N ARG A 356 8.23 -23.65 -11.80
CA ARG A 356 8.94 -24.95 -11.85
C ARG A 356 9.68 -25.14 -13.17
N GLN A 357 9.03 -24.86 -14.31
CA GLN A 357 9.67 -24.97 -15.62
C GLN A 357 10.86 -24.00 -15.76
N LEU A 358 10.69 -22.75 -15.30
CA LEU A 358 11.73 -21.73 -15.33
C LEU A 358 12.97 -22.13 -14.51
N LYS A 359 12.76 -22.77 -13.34
CA LYS A 359 13.87 -23.31 -12.53
C LYS A 359 14.55 -24.51 -13.20
N LEU A 360 13.78 -25.40 -13.83
CA LEU A 360 14.32 -26.59 -14.51
C LEU A 360 15.15 -26.23 -15.76
N LYS A 361 14.73 -25.19 -16.47
CA LYS A 361 15.37 -24.71 -17.71
C LYS A 361 16.20 -23.44 -17.50
N TRP A 362 16.70 -23.21 -16.28
CA TRP A 362 17.38 -21.96 -15.97
C TRP A 362 18.59 -21.71 -16.86
N ASP A 363 19.41 -22.75 -17.07
CA ASP A 363 20.64 -22.71 -17.86
C ASP A 363 20.42 -22.91 -19.38
N ASP A 364 19.17 -23.12 -19.82
CA ASP A 364 18.83 -23.24 -21.25
C ASP A 364 18.70 -21.84 -21.88
N GLU A 365 19.74 -21.40 -22.60
CA GLU A 365 19.77 -20.12 -23.32
C GLU A 365 18.68 -20.00 -24.40
N GLY A 366 18.22 -21.12 -24.96
CA GLY A 366 17.16 -21.16 -25.96
C GLY A 366 15.76 -21.00 -25.37
N PHE A 367 15.61 -21.22 -24.06
CA PHE A 367 14.34 -21.06 -23.37
C PHE A 367 14.13 -19.60 -22.94
N LEU A 368 13.45 -18.80 -23.76
CA LEU A 368 13.12 -17.39 -23.47
C LEU A 368 11.61 -17.20 -23.27
N PRO A 369 11.06 -17.58 -22.11
CA PRO A 369 9.64 -17.41 -21.85
C PRO A 369 9.29 -15.94 -21.65
N ALA A 370 8.11 -15.53 -22.11
CA ALA A 370 7.53 -14.24 -21.74
C ALA A 370 7.03 -14.27 -20.28
N VAL A 371 6.87 -13.08 -19.68
CA VAL A 371 6.23 -12.94 -18.37
C VAL A 371 4.78 -13.43 -18.45
N PRO A 372 4.30 -14.30 -17.54
CA PRO A 372 2.92 -14.81 -17.57
C PRO A 372 1.87 -13.71 -17.42
N GLU A 373 0.73 -13.83 -18.11
CA GLU A 373 -0.36 -12.83 -18.10
C GLU A 373 -0.92 -12.60 -16.70
N GLU A 374 -0.92 -13.63 -15.85
CA GLU A 374 -1.35 -13.58 -14.46
C GLU A 374 -0.44 -12.71 -13.56
N VAL A 375 0.73 -12.32 -14.08
CA VAL A 375 1.73 -11.47 -13.41
C VAL A 375 1.76 -10.06 -14.01
N VAL A 376 1.52 -9.92 -15.32
CA VAL A 376 1.52 -8.65 -16.06
C VAL A 376 0.16 -7.96 -16.14
N ASP A 377 -0.72 -8.20 -15.16
CA ASP A 377 -2.01 -7.55 -15.05
C ASP A 377 -1.89 -6.03 -14.76
N VAL A 378 -2.70 -5.22 -15.44
CA VAL A 378 -2.76 -3.76 -15.25
C VAL A 378 -3.95 -3.33 -14.41
#